data_AF-A0A7S1S9R8-F1
#
_entry.id   AF-A0A7S1S9R8-F1
#
_cell.length_a   1.000
_cell.length_b   1.000
_cell.length_c   1.000
_cell.angle_alpha   90.00
_cell.angle_beta   90.00
_cell.angle_gamma   90.00
#
_symmetry.space_group_name_H-M   'P 1'
#
loop_
_entity.id
_entity.type
_entity.pdbx_description
1 polymer ?
#
loop_
_entity_poly.entity_id
_entity_poly.type
_entity_poly.pdbx_seq_one_letter_code
_entity_poly.pdbx_strand_id
1 'polypeptide(L)'
;MSRTDLHSPNSKASFQGDIGSPSDGRHSGMTVHEASRAKKAVETNVKAIENRISFFKREEEKIWRDLEEVRRQAATIEEGRTRTLEKKLADRAIQQERELVLKQNRDKAVANKTASTETKKRTQFLQMREKQLAGQEQRRASQDILRQKKMHDAQSRLQNSERAVAVQRSQLEARLKANQEKAERLEKMRQDQEADRMAAEHEVTEVESKLPQLEAEELVCLQRLQNSRIVTQSVLEELESSLGTRSSVTALLRQKQRGQDHFNSTSGLHTSGIQEDEENDDEPPASPQSLGHGQSQTELKVTR
;
A
#
# COMPACT_ATOMS: atom_id res chain seq x y z
N MET A 1 -75.87 30.34 36.65
CA MET A 1 -75.41 28.94 36.61
C MET A 1 -74.09 28.93 35.83
N SER A 2 -72.92 28.49 36.31
CA SER A 2 -72.42 28.19 37.66
C SER A 2 -70.88 28.39 37.59
N ARG A 3 -70.19 28.99 38.57
CA ARG A 3 -69.29 28.31 39.54
C ARG A 3 -68.64 27.02 38.98
N THR A 4 -67.32 26.84 38.97
CA THR A 4 -66.33 27.00 40.07
C THR A 4 -64.93 27.37 39.52
N ASP A 5 -64.17 28.31 40.11
CA ASP A 5 -63.04 28.11 41.07
C ASP A 5 -61.82 27.36 40.48
N LEU A 6 -60.53 27.58 40.80
CA LEU A 6 -59.68 28.50 41.61
C LEU A 6 -58.23 27.95 41.44
N HIS A 7 -57.21 28.67 41.94
CA HIS A 7 -55.78 28.26 42.04
C HIS A 7 -54.94 28.30 40.74
N SER A 8 -53.65 28.65 40.76
CA SER A 8 -52.86 29.54 41.65
C SER A 8 -51.50 29.79 40.94
N PRO A 9 -50.80 30.92 41.13
CA PRO A 9 -49.58 31.20 40.38
C PRO A 9 -48.40 30.39 40.94
N ASN A 10 -47.82 29.49 40.14
CA ASN A 10 -46.58 28.81 40.53
C ASN A 10 -45.36 29.65 40.14
N SER A 11 -44.95 30.52 41.06
CA SER A 11 -43.70 31.26 41.04
C SER A 11 -42.50 30.31 41.15
N LYS A 12 -42.11 29.66 40.06
CA LYS A 12 -40.84 28.92 40.00
C LYS A 12 -39.68 29.91 39.92
N ALA A 13 -39.00 29.98 41.06
CA ALA A 13 -37.80 30.76 41.33
C ALA A 13 -36.88 30.97 40.12
N SER A 14 -36.57 32.24 39.87
CA SER A 14 -35.35 32.66 39.19
C SER A 14 -34.15 32.20 40.04
N PHE A 15 -33.61 31.02 39.73
CA PHE A 15 -32.39 30.51 40.36
C PHE A 15 -31.16 31.25 39.80
N GLN A 16 -31.01 32.51 40.23
CA GLN A 16 -29.70 33.16 40.25
C GLN A 16 -28.85 32.43 41.29
N GLY A 17 -27.77 31.79 40.85
CA GLY A 17 -26.85 31.12 41.76
C GLY A 17 -26.52 29.68 41.38
N ASP A 18 -25.99 29.46 40.18
CA ASP A 18 -24.62 28.98 40.18
C ASP A 18 -23.84 29.61 39.03
N ILE A 19 -22.86 30.46 39.36
CA ILE A 19 -21.73 30.69 38.46
C ILE A 19 -20.92 29.42 38.62
N GLY A 20 -21.33 28.38 37.90
CA GLY A 20 -20.65 27.10 37.84
C GLY A 20 -19.23 27.39 37.44
N SER A 21 -18.36 27.46 38.45
CA SER A 21 -16.94 27.77 38.29
C SER A 21 -16.44 26.84 37.19
N PRO A 22 -15.76 27.34 36.15
CA PRO A 22 -15.17 26.45 35.15
C PRO A 22 -14.25 25.53 35.93
N SER A 23 -14.70 24.30 36.17
CA SER A 23 -13.93 23.31 36.90
C SER A 23 -12.74 23.07 36.00
N ASP A 24 -11.59 23.62 36.38
CA ASP A 24 -10.35 23.57 35.61
C ASP A 24 -10.25 22.18 35.05
N GLY A 25 -10.47 22.10 33.74
CA GLY A 25 -10.66 20.85 33.04
C GLY A 25 -9.32 20.18 33.01
N ARG A 26 -8.96 19.52 34.12
CA ARG A 26 -7.81 18.64 34.22
C ARG A 26 -8.02 17.64 33.12
N HIS A 27 -7.35 17.89 32.00
CA HIS A 27 -7.43 17.07 30.81
C HIS A 27 -6.92 15.70 31.24
N SER A 28 -7.87 14.84 31.62
CA SER A 28 -7.58 13.47 31.98
C SER A 28 -7.08 12.86 30.70
N GLY A 29 -5.76 12.68 30.61
CA GLY A 29 -5.09 12.13 29.46
C GLY A 29 -5.77 10.84 29.03
N MET A 30 -5.75 10.58 27.73
CA MET A 30 -6.45 9.45 27.15
C MET A 30 -5.91 8.16 27.79
N THR A 31 -6.79 7.29 28.28
CA THR A 31 -6.32 6.04 28.87
C THR A 31 -5.64 5.18 27.81
N VAL A 32 -4.66 4.35 28.17
CA VAL A 32 -3.92 3.49 27.22
C VAL A 32 -4.86 2.65 26.35
N HIS A 33 -6.00 2.21 26.90
CA HIS A 33 -7.03 1.48 26.16
C HIS A 33 -7.84 2.36 25.19
N GLU A 34 -8.10 3.62 25.53
CA GLU A 34 -8.72 4.59 24.62
C GLU A 34 -7.76 4.96 23.50
N ALA A 35 -6.49 5.24 23.81
CA ALA A 35 -5.45 5.50 22.82
C ALA A 35 -5.30 4.31 21.86
N SER A 36 -5.29 3.08 22.39
CA SER A 36 -5.28 1.85 21.57
C SER A 36 -6.52 1.71 20.66
N ARG A 37 -7.69 2.21 21.07
CA ARG A 37 -8.91 2.23 20.23
C ARG A 37 -8.85 3.33 19.18
N ALA A 38 -8.42 4.53 19.57
CA ALA A 38 -8.20 5.66 18.66
C ALA A 38 -7.22 5.30 17.56
N LYS A 39 -6.04 4.76 17.92
CA LYS A 39 -5.02 4.26 16.98
C LYS A 39 -5.62 3.30 15.94
N LYS A 40 -6.38 2.29 16.39
CA LYS A 40 -7.02 1.32 15.48
C LYS A 40 -8.08 1.94 14.56
N ALA A 41 -8.85 2.92 15.04
CA ALA A 41 -9.81 3.64 14.22
C ALA A 41 -9.09 4.48 13.14
N VAL A 42 -8.04 5.22 13.52
CA VAL A 42 -7.24 6.03 12.59
C VAL A 42 -6.49 5.14 11.59
N GLU A 43 -5.89 4.01 12.03
CA GLU A 43 -5.28 3.01 11.13
C GLU A 43 -6.28 2.42 10.11
N THR A 44 -7.54 2.25 10.52
CA THR A 44 -8.62 1.77 9.62
C THR A 44 -8.98 2.84 8.59
N ASN A 45 -9.05 4.12 9.01
CA ASN A 45 -9.26 5.25 8.11
C ASN A 45 -8.08 5.43 7.13
N VAL A 46 -6.83 5.32 7.60
CA VAL A 46 -5.62 5.33 6.78
C VAL A 46 -5.72 4.28 5.68
N LYS A 47 -5.98 3.01 6.03
CA LYS A 47 -6.16 1.92 5.06
C LYS A 47 -7.31 2.17 4.09
N ALA A 48 -8.41 2.78 4.55
CA ALA A 48 -9.54 3.14 3.70
C ALA A 48 -9.19 4.26 2.69
N ILE A 49 -8.34 5.22 3.05
CA ILE A 49 -7.82 6.24 2.12
C ILE A 49 -6.82 5.62 1.15
N GLU A 50 -5.86 4.81 1.61
CA GLU A 50 -4.88 4.11 0.78
C GLU A 50 -5.56 3.21 -0.28
N ASN A 51 -6.63 2.51 0.09
CA ASN A 51 -7.44 1.72 -0.83
C ASN A 51 -8.14 2.57 -1.90
N ARG A 52 -8.66 3.75 -1.54
CA ARG A 52 -9.28 4.71 -2.48
C ARG A 52 -8.25 5.31 -3.43
N ILE A 53 -7.10 5.76 -2.93
CA ILE A 53 -5.95 6.19 -3.75
C ILE A 53 -5.54 5.09 -4.75
N SER A 54 -5.42 3.85 -4.27
CA SER A 54 -5.05 2.69 -5.09
C SER A 54 -6.12 2.30 -6.11
N PHE A 55 -7.40 2.59 -5.84
CA PHE A 55 -8.48 2.45 -6.82
C PHE A 55 -8.40 3.54 -7.90
N PHE A 56 -8.26 4.82 -7.51
CA PHE A 56 -8.16 5.93 -8.46
C PHE A 56 -6.95 5.79 -9.40
N LYS A 57 -5.78 5.39 -8.89
CA LYS A 57 -4.58 5.12 -9.71
C LYS A 57 -4.80 4.02 -10.75
N ARG A 58 -5.53 2.95 -10.41
CA ARG A 58 -5.86 1.84 -11.34
C ARG A 58 -6.89 2.25 -12.40
N GLU A 59 -7.91 3.03 -12.03
CA GLU A 59 -8.87 3.57 -13.00
C GLU A 59 -8.22 4.61 -13.92
N GLU A 60 -7.31 5.45 -13.43
CA GLU A 60 -6.50 6.36 -14.24
C GLU A 60 -5.65 5.57 -15.26
N GLU A 61 -4.88 4.57 -14.82
CA GLU A 61 -4.07 3.72 -15.69
C GLU A 61 -4.91 2.98 -16.75
N LYS A 62 -6.10 2.51 -16.39
CA LYS A 62 -7.04 1.87 -17.31
C LYS A 62 -7.52 2.84 -18.38
N ILE A 63 -7.92 4.06 -18.00
CA ILE A 63 -8.31 5.12 -18.95
C ILE A 63 -7.17 5.43 -19.92
N TRP A 64 -5.92 5.53 -19.45
CA TRP A 64 -4.77 5.75 -20.33
C TRP A 64 -4.51 4.58 -21.29
N ARG A 65 -4.69 3.33 -20.85
CA ARG A 65 -4.58 2.14 -21.71
C ARG A 65 -5.68 2.09 -22.77
N ASP A 66 -6.93 2.38 -22.39
CA ASP A 66 -8.06 2.47 -23.33
C ASP A 66 -7.82 3.60 -24.34
N LEU A 67 -7.37 4.78 -23.90
CA LEU A 67 -7.07 5.93 -24.78
C LEU A 67 -5.96 5.62 -25.79
N GLU A 68 -4.91 4.91 -25.37
CA GLU A 68 -3.81 4.52 -26.24
C GLU A 68 -4.23 3.43 -27.25
N GLU A 69 -5.11 2.51 -26.85
CA GLU A 69 -5.75 1.58 -27.79
C GLU A 69 -6.54 2.34 -28.87
N VAL A 70 -7.34 3.34 -28.48
CA VAL A 70 -8.10 4.18 -29.41
C VAL A 70 -7.20 4.95 -30.37
N ARG A 71 -6.09 5.54 -29.89
CA ARG A 71 -5.09 6.19 -30.75
C ARG A 71 -4.47 5.22 -31.76
N ARG A 72 -4.12 4.01 -31.32
CA ARG A 72 -3.56 2.97 -32.19
C ARG A 72 -4.56 2.50 -33.25
N GLN A 73 -5.84 2.36 -32.89
CA GLN A 73 -6.90 2.07 -33.85
C GLN A 73 -7.10 3.21 -34.86
N ALA A 74 -7.12 4.47 -34.40
CA ALA A 74 -7.20 5.65 -35.25
C ALA A 74 -6.03 5.73 -36.25
N ALA A 75 -4.79 5.55 -35.79
CA ALA A 75 -3.60 5.51 -36.64
C ALA A 75 -3.65 4.38 -37.68
N THR A 76 -4.18 3.20 -37.32
CA THR A 76 -4.34 2.07 -38.24
C THR A 76 -5.38 2.39 -39.36
N ILE A 77 -6.44 3.12 -39.02
CA ILE A 77 -7.47 3.57 -39.98
C ILE A 77 -6.91 4.65 -40.91
N GLU A 78 -6.15 5.60 -40.36
CA GLU A 78 -5.47 6.64 -41.13
C GLU A 78 -4.41 6.06 -42.07
N GLU A 79 -3.62 5.08 -41.61
CA GLU A 79 -2.70 4.34 -42.45
C GLU A 79 -3.45 3.58 -43.57
N GLY A 80 -4.58 2.94 -43.26
CA GLY A 80 -5.43 2.28 -44.26
C GLY A 80 -5.97 3.25 -45.32
N ARG A 81 -6.37 4.47 -44.92
CA ARG A 81 -6.77 5.56 -45.83
C ARG A 81 -5.58 6.00 -46.70
N THR A 82 -4.41 6.22 -46.09
CA THR A 82 -3.17 6.64 -46.77
C THR A 82 -2.70 5.61 -47.79
N ARG A 83 -2.58 4.32 -47.42
CA ARG A 83 -2.25 3.22 -48.34
C ARG A 83 -3.26 3.10 -49.49
N THR A 84 -4.54 3.40 -49.25
CA THR A 84 -5.57 3.41 -50.31
C THR A 84 -5.40 4.58 -51.28
N LEU A 85 -5.00 5.76 -50.79
CA LEU A 85 -4.68 6.91 -51.63
C LEU A 85 -3.36 6.72 -52.39
N GLU A 86 -2.32 6.22 -51.72
CA GLU A 86 -1.04 5.85 -52.30
C GLU A 86 -1.22 4.81 -53.41
N LYS A 87 -2.00 3.74 -53.18
CA LYS A 87 -2.35 2.77 -54.21
C LYS A 87 -3.00 3.43 -55.43
N LYS A 88 -3.96 4.35 -55.23
CA LYS A 88 -4.61 5.08 -56.34
C LYS A 88 -3.62 5.97 -57.11
N LEU A 89 -2.64 6.56 -56.42
CA LEU A 89 -1.56 7.33 -57.05
C LEU A 89 -0.58 6.43 -57.79
N ALA A 90 -0.21 5.28 -57.23
CA ALA A 90 0.66 4.28 -57.84
C ALA A 90 0.00 3.64 -59.06
N ASP A 91 -1.28 3.25 -58.99
CA ASP A 91 -2.05 2.73 -60.13
C ASP A 91 -2.11 3.77 -61.27
N ARG A 92 -2.29 5.06 -60.94
CA ARG A 92 -2.23 6.17 -61.91
C ARG A 92 -0.83 6.38 -62.47
N ALA A 93 0.22 6.29 -61.64
CA ALA A 93 1.60 6.43 -62.07
C ALA A 93 2.06 5.27 -62.96
N ILE A 94 1.70 4.03 -62.63
CA ILE A 94 1.93 2.84 -63.45
C ILE A 94 1.19 2.95 -64.79
N GLN A 95 -0.01 3.51 -64.81
CA GLN A 95 -0.74 3.76 -66.06
C GLN A 95 0.02 4.78 -66.95
N GLN A 96 0.45 5.90 -66.38
CA GLN A 96 1.26 6.91 -67.08
C GLN A 96 2.65 6.37 -67.50
N GLU A 97 3.28 5.54 -66.67
CA GLU A 97 4.56 4.91 -66.97
C GLU A 97 4.39 3.87 -68.08
N ARG A 98 3.31 3.07 -68.10
CA ARG A 98 3.03 2.15 -69.22
C ARG A 98 2.89 2.89 -70.54
N GLU A 99 2.17 4.02 -70.55
CA GLU A 99 2.06 4.89 -71.72
C GLU A 99 3.43 5.46 -72.13
N LEU A 100 4.24 5.88 -71.16
CA LEU A 100 5.59 6.42 -71.38
C LEU A 100 6.63 5.34 -71.74
N VAL A 101 6.48 4.10 -71.29
CA VAL A 101 7.35 2.95 -71.60
C VAL A 101 6.97 2.34 -72.94
N LEU A 102 5.71 2.36 -73.36
CA LEU A 102 5.34 2.10 -74.75
C LEU A 102 6.01 3.12 -75.68
N LYS A 103 6.09 4.39 -75.27
CA LYS A 103 6.87 5.42 -75.97
C LYS A 103 8.39 5.17 -75.87
N GLN A 104 8.94 4.90 -74.69
CA GLN A 104 10.38 4.70 -74.50
C GLN A 104 10.90 3.36 -75.04
N ASN A 105 10.12 2.30 -75.17
CA ASN A 105 10.57 1.05 -75.80
C ASN A 105 10.63 1.19 -77.32
N ARG A 106 9.75 2.03 -77.91
CA ARG A 106 9.90 2.54 -79.28
C ARG A 106 11.23 3.28 -79.45
N ASP A 107 11.72 3.95 -78.40
CA ASP A 107 12.99 4.69 -78.40
C ASP A 107 14.23 3.84 -77.95
N LYS A 108 14.08 2.87 -77.04
CA LYS A 108 15.18 2.08 -76.42
C LYS A 108 15.55 0.83 -77.21
N ALA A 109 14.67 0.33 -78.09
CA ALA A 109 15.06 -0.62 -79.13
C ALA A 109 16.20 -0.07 -80.02
N VAL A 110 16.37 1.26 -80.06
CA VAL A 110 17.47 1.94 -80.76
C VAL A 110 18.82 1.85 -79.99
N ALA A 111 18.81 1.60 -78.68
CA ALA A 111 19.94 1.97 -77.80
C ALA A 111 20.70 0.83 -77.08
N ASN A 112 20.06 -0.28 -76.70
CA ASN A 112 20.57 -1.13 -75.60
C ASN A 112 21.66 -2.15 -76.00
N LYS A 113 22.82 -1.67 -76.47
CA LYS A 113 23.84 -2.45 -77.20
C LYS A 113 25.14 -2.76 -76.42
N THR A 114 25.24 -2.48 -75.10
CA THR A 114 26.55 -2.40 -74.38
C THR A 114 26.60 -2.73 -72.85
N ALA A 115 27.37 -3.77 -72.48
CA ALA A 115 28.35 -3.88 -71.34
C ALA A 115 28.02 -4.25 -69.84
N SER A 116 29.03 -4.92 -69.21
CA SER A 116 29.43 -5.10 -67.78
C SER A 116 28.51 -5.85 -66.75
N THR A 117 28.91 -6.43 -65.58
CA THR A 117 30.11 -7.12 -64.96
C THR A 117 30.48 -6.75 -63.49
N GLU A 118 30.97 -7.77 -62.72
CA GLU A 118 31.67 -7.82 -61.39
C GLU A 118 31.17 -7.09 -60.10
N THR A 119 31.18 -7.80 -58.96
CA THR A 119 31.88 -7.43 -57.69
C THR A 119 31.78 -8.52 -56.59
N LYS A 120 32.63 -8.45 -55.55
CA LYS A 120 32.86 -9.53 -54.57
C LYS A 120 33.35 -8.99 -53.20
N LYS A 121 33.17 -9.80 -52.14
CA LYS A 121 33.85 -9.75 -50.81
C LYS A 121 33.45 -8.63 -49.81
N ARG A 122 32.75 -9.03 -48.75
CA ARG A 122 32.46 -8.24 -47.53
C ARG A 122 32.76 -9.11 -46.28
N THR A 123 33.20 -8.46 -45.19
CA THR A 123 33.09 -8.90 -43.78
C THR A 123 33.87 -10.14 -43.29
N GLN A 124 35.00 -9.87 -42.63
CA GLN A 124 35.55 -10.61 -41.47
C GLN A 124 35.91 -9.55 -40.40
N PHE A 125 35.37 -9.58 -39.15
CA PHE A 125 36.01 -8.93 -37.97
C PHE A 125 35.35 -9.20 -36.58
N LEU A 126 34.92 -10.42 -36.23
CA LEU A 126 34.33 -10.74 -34.91
C LEU A 126 34.74 -12.16 -34.50
N GLN A 127 35.13 -12.52 -33.26
CA GLN A 127 35.27 -11.81 -31.97
C GLN A 127 36.46 -12.41 -31.17
N MET A 128 36.96 -11.72 -30.14
CA MET A 128 38.07 -12.21 -29.30
C MET A 128 37.83 -12.01 -27.79
N ARG A 129 37.71 -13.13 -27.07
CA ARG A 129 38.29 -13.45 -25.74
C ARG A 129 38.42 -12.33 -24.68
N GLU A 130 37.58 -12.39 -23.65
CA GLU A 130 37.87 -11.80 -22.33
C GLU A 130 37.15 -12.59 -21.20
N LYS A 131 37.64 -12.44 -19.95
CA LYS A 131 37.03 -12.82 -18.66
C LYS A 131 37.22 -14.27 -18.19
N GLN A 132 38.39 -14.46 -17.57
CA GLN A 132 38.72 -15.51 -16.61
C GLN A 132 39.49 -14.83 -15.46
N LEU A 133 39.36 -15.31 -14.21
CA LEU A 133 39.92 -14.80 -12.92
C LEU A 133 39.00 -13.91 -12.07
N ALA A 134 38.41 -14.51 -11.03
CA ALA A 134 38.02 -13.84 -9.78
C ALA A 134 37.73 -14.91 -8.70
N GLY A 135 38.61 -15.09 -7.72
CA GLY A 135 38.38 -16.06 -6.64
C GLY A 135 39.48 -16.09 -5.58
N GLN A 136 39.08 -16.53 -4.38
CA GLN A 136 39.92 -16.87 -3.21
C GLN A 136 40.72 -15.74 -2.54
N GLU A 137 40.02 -14.95 -1.74
CA GLU A 137 40.36 -14.56 -0.37
C GLU A 137 39.00 -14.38 0.34
N GLN A 138 38.73 -14.67 1.61
CA GLN A 138 39.43 -14.23 2.82
C GLN A 138 38.84 -15.01 4.04
N ARG A 139 39.35 -16.20 4.38
CA ARG A 139 38.85 -17.03 5.51
C ARG A 139 39.94 -17.33 6.54
N ARG A 140 40.31 -16.38 7.41
CA ARG A 140 41.45 -16.56 8.36
C ARG A 140 41.35 -15.93 9.76
N ALA A 141 40.21 -15.38 10.20
CA ALA A 141 40.11 -14.62 11.45
C ALA A 141 39.15 -15.25 12.48
N SER A 142 39.58 -16.27 13.24
CA SER A 142 38.70 -16.94 14.23
C SER A 142 39.40 -17.77 15.34
N GLN A 143 40.50 -17.30 15.98
CA GLN A 143 41.20 -18.12 17.00
C GLN A 143 41.65 -17.46 18.34
N ASP A 144 41.42 -16.17 18.61
CA ASP A 144 42.05 -15.50 19.77
C ASP A 144 41.26 -15.48 21.11
N ILE A 145 40.07 -16.06 21.19
CA ILE A 145 39.16 -15.89 22.36
C ILE A 145 39.50 -16.80 23.58
N LEU A 146 40.46 -17.73 23.47
CA LEU A 146 40.61 -18.83 24.45
C LEU A 146 41.51 -18.58 25.69
N ARG A 147 42.10 -17.39 25.89
CA ARG A 147 43.20 -17.20 26.89
C ARG A 147 42.87 -16.48 28.21
N GLN A 148 41.69 -15.88 28.39
CA GLN A 148 41.44 -14.96 29.53
C GLN A 148 40.99 -15.61 30.85
N LYS A 149 40.67 -16.91 30.89
CA LYS A 149 39.88 -17.51 31.99
C LYS A 149 40.62 -17.79 33.32
N LYS A 150 41.95 -17.61 33.42
CA LYS A 150 42.77 -18.27 34.46
C LYS A 150 43.25 -17.41 35.65
N MET A 151 42.74 -16.18 35.82
CA MET A 151 43.21 -15.25 36.88
C MET A 151 42.32 -15.15 38.13
N HIS A 152 41.13 -15.75 38.15
CA HIS A 152 40.04 -15.32 39.04
C HIS A 152 40.00 -15.99 40.44
N ASP A 153 40.63 -17.15 40.64
CA ASP A 153 40.36 -18.01 41.82
C ASP A 153 41.08 -17.62 43.13
N ALA A 154 42.09 -16.75 43.08
CA ALA A 154 42.89 -16.42 44.27
C ALA A 154 42.20 -15.49 45.29
N GLN A 155 41.12 -14.80 44.88
CA GLN A 155 40.56 -13.67 45.63
C GLN A 155 39.56 -14.07 46.74
N SER A 156 39.02 -15.30 46.71
CA SER A 156 37.82 -15.67 47.47
C SER A 156 38.01 -15.95 48.98
N ARG A 157 39.25 -16.02 49.50
CA ARG A 157 39.51 -16.56 50.86
C ARG A 157 39.62 -15.52 51.99
N LEU A 158 39.84 -14.25 51.68
CA LEU A 158 39.97 -13.18 52.68
C LEU A 158 38.61 -12.67 53.22
N GLN A 159 37.53 -12.93 52.48
CA GLN A 159 36.23 -12.26 52.64
C GLN A 159 35.34 -12.75 53.80
N ASN A 160 35.78 -13.71 54.63
CA ASN A 160 34.84 -14.53 55.42
C ASN A 160 34.53 -14.01 56.85
N SER A 161 35.44 -13.26 57.48
CA SER A 161 35.24 -12.72 58.85
C SER A 161 34.53 -11.37 58.86
N GLU A 162 34.68 -10.55 57.81
CA GLU A 162 33.93 -9.30 57.63
C GLU A 162 32.41 -9.53 57.57
N ARG A 163 31.99 -10.73 57.12
CA ARG A 163 30.58 -11.10 56.91
C ARG A 163 29.72 -11.03 58.18
N ALA A 164 30.27 -11.26 59.38
CA ALA A 164 29.45 -11.42 60.59
C ALA A 164 28.90 -10.10 61.17
N VAL A 165 29.76 -9.08 61.34
CA VAL A 165 29.32 -7.73 61.78
C VAL A 165 28.57 -7.02 60.66
N ALA A 166 28.95 -7.28 59.40
CA ALA A 166 28.20 -6.85 58.24
C ALA A 166 26.74 -7.35 58.27
N VAL A 167 26.46 -8.56 58.77
CA VAL A 167 25.09 -9.12 58.77
C VAL A 167 24.10 -8.39 59.69
N GLN A 168 24.51 -7.92 60.88
CA GLN A 168 23.59 -7.17 61.75
C GLN A 168 23.37 -5.74 61.26
N ARG A 169 24.44 -5.08 60.80
CA ARG A 169 24.35 -3.78 60.13
C ARG A 169 23.50 -3.87 58.86
N SER A 170 23.70 -4.89 58.04
CA SER A 170 22.91 -5.14 56.84
C SER A 170 21.46 -5.51 57.13
N GLN A 171 21.10 -6.02 58.31
CA GLN A 171 19.69 -6.30 58.64
C GLN A 171 18.89 -5.01 58.93
N LEU A 172 19.48 -4.04 59.61
CA LEU A 172 18.85 -2.72 59.81
C LEU A 172 18.87 -1.88 58.54
N GLU A 173 20.01 -1.86 57.84
CA GLU A 173 20.12 -1.24 56.51
C GLU A 173 19.15 -1.91 55.51
N ALA A 174 18.97 -3.24 55.53
CA ALA A 174 17.98 -3.93 54.69
C ALA A 174 16.53 -3.60 55.05
N ARG A 175 16.19 -3.33 56.31
CA ARG A 175 14.82 -2.91 56.69
C ARG A 175 14.50 -1.50 56.20
N LEU A 176 15.44 -0.56 56.33
CA LEU A 176 15.29 0.79 55.78
C LEU A 176 15.27 0.74 54.24
N LYS A 177 16.22 0.03 53.64
CA LYS A 177 16.31 -0.19 52.19
C LYS A 177 15.06 -0.86 51.63
N ALA A 178 14.49 -1.87 52.29
CA ALA A 178 13.27 -2.52 51.82
C ALA A 178 12.02 -1.62 51.90
N ASN A 179 12.03 -0.57 52.71
CA ASN A 179 10.94 0.42 52.75
C ASN A 179 11.16 1.52 51.70
N GLN A 180 12.41 1.95 51.51
CA GLN A 180 12.81 2.82 50.39
C GLN A 180 12.52 2.14 49.04
N GLU A 181 12.94 0.90 48.84
CA GLU A 181 12.69 0.08 47.65
C GLU A 181 11.19 -0.10 47.37
N LYS A 182 10.34 -0.20 48.40
CA LYS A 182 8.87 -0.20 48.22
C LYS A 182 8.35 1.15 47.74
N ALA A 183 8.84 2.26 48.28
CA ALA A 183 8.46 3.60 47.84
C ALA A 183 8.94 3.88 46.41
N GLU A 184 10.22 3.57 46.13
CA GLU A 184 10.84 3.64 44.80
C GLU A 184 10.11 2.74 43.79
N ARG A 185 9.66 1.55 44.18
CA ARG A 185 8.86 0.66 43.31
C ARG A 185 7.47 1.20 43.03
N LEU A 186 6.79 1.82 44.01
CA LEU A 186 5.50 2.47 43.79
C LEU A 186 5.64 3.68 42.88
N GLU A 187 6.67 4.50 43.11
CA GLU A 187 6.97 5.67 42.29
C GLU A 187 7.36 5.27 40.86
N LYS A 188 8.22 4.26 40.71
CA LYS A 188 8.56 3.68 39.41
C LYS A 188 7.32 3.15 38.69
N MET A 189 6.42 2.42 39.36
CA MET A 189 5.19 1.94 38.71
C MET A 189 4.28 3.08 38.22
N ARG A 190 4.30 4.25 38.88
CA ARG A 190 3.60 5.45 38.38
C ARG A 190 4.30 6.06 37.17
N GLN A 191 5.62 6.15 37.21
CA GLN A 191 6.43 6.67 36.10
C GLN A 191 6.34 5.76 34.86
N ASP A 192 6.37 4.43 35.05
CA ASP A 192 6.17 3.44 33.99
C ASP A 192 4.75 3.59 33.39
N GLN A 193 3.69 3.71 34.22
CA GLN A 193 2.31 3.94 33.75
C GLN A 193 2.11 5.27 33.01
N GLU A 194 2.78 6.33 33.46
CA GLU A 194 2.74 7.64 32.80
C GLU A 194 3.52 7.61 31.47
N ALA A 195 4.67 6.93 31.43
CA ALA A 195 5.44 6.71 30.21
C ALA A 195 4.64 5.88 29.19
N ASP A 196 3.98 4.80 29.61
CA ASP A 196 3.11 3.97 28.77
C ASP A 196 1.93 4.78 28.21
N ARG A 197 1.33 5.68 29.01
CA ARG A 197 0.27 6.60 28.56
C ARG A 197 0.80 7.57 27.50
N MET A 198 1.92 8.25 27.79
CA MET A 198 2.55 9.20 26.87
C MET A 198 2.98 8.53 25.56
N ALA A 199 3.48 7.30 25.62
CA ALA A 199 3.84 6.51 24.44
C ALA A 199 2.60 6.17 23.60
N ALA A 200 1.51 5.72 24.22
CA ALA A 200 0.27 5.40 23.52
C ALA A 200 -0.39 6.65 22.88
N GLU A 201 -0.39 7.79 23.57
CA GLU A 201 -0.85 9.09 23.03
C GLU A 201 0.05 9.57 21.86
N HIS A 202 1.37 9.36 21.96
CA HIS A 202 2.29 9.67 20.88
C HIS A 202 2.06 8.79 19.64
N GLU A 203 1.88 7.47 19.80
CA GLU A 203 1.56 6.57 18.68
C GLU A 203 0.25 6.95 17.96
N VAL A 204 -0.78 7.39 18.69
CA VAL A 204 -2.02 7.93 18.08
C VAL A 204 -1.69 9.16 17.26
N THR A 205 -0.97 10.11 17.85
CA THR A 205 -0.56 11.38 17.20
C THR A 205 0.26 11.13 15.92
N GLU A 206 1.17 10.16 15.93
CA GLU A 206 1.97 9.78 14.76
C GLU A 206 1.09 9.24 13.61
N VAL A 207 0.09 8.40 13.91
CA VAL A 207 -0.82 7.87 12.88
C VAL A 207 -1.77 8.98 12.38
N GLU A 208 -2.30 9.81 13.28
CA GLU A 208 -3.15 10.96 12.93
C GLU A 208 -2.42 11.98 12.05
N SER A 209 -1.12 12.23 12.30
CA SER A 209 -0.31 13.17 11.50
C SER A 209 -0.19 12.80 10.01
N LYS A 210 -0.40 11.53 9.67
CA LYS A 210 -0.37 11.02 8.27
C LYS A 210 -1.69 11.25 7.55
N LEU A 211 -2.80 11.36 8.28
CA LEU A 211 -4.15 11.40 7.73
C LEU A 211 -4.34 12.63 6.81
N PRO A 212 -3.94 13.87 7.17
CA PRO A 212 -4.03 15.02 6.26
C PRO A 212 -3.19 14.88 4.98
N GLN A 213 -2.07 14.15 5.03
CA GLN A 213 -1.21 13.93 3.87
C GLN A 213 -1.88 12.95 2.88
N LEU A 214 -2.49 11.89 3.40
CA LEU A 214 -3.23 10.91 2.60
C LEU A 214 -4.52 11.50 2.03
N GLU A 215 -5.24 12.34 2.78
CA GLU A 215 -6.41 13.08 2.26
C GLU A 215 -6.02 14.04 1.13
N ALA A 216 -4.89 14.75 1.27
CA ALA A 216 -4.36 15.59 0.20
C ALA A 216 -3.96 14.78 -1.05
N GLU A 217 -3.34 13.61 -0.88
CA GLU A 217 -3.04 12.71 -2.00
C GLU A 217 -4.32 12.16 -2.66
N GLU A 218 -5.35 11.82 -1.87
CA GLU A 218 -6.64 11.37 -2.39
C GLU A 218 -7.30 12.43 -3.27
N LEU A 219 -7.33 13.69 -2.82
CA LEU A 219 -7.87 14.82 -3.58
C LEU A 219 -7.10 15.05 -4.89
N VAL A 220 -5.76 14.96 -4.87
CA VAL A 220 -4.93 15.04 -6.08
C VAL A 220 -5.20 13.88 -7.04
N CYS A 221 -5.37 12.65 -6.53
CA CYS A 221 -5.72 11.49 -7.35
C CYS A 221 -7.11 11.62 -7.99
N LEU A 222 -8.10 12.12 -7.24
CA LEU A 222 -9.45 12.40 -7.73
C LEU A 222 -9.43 13.48 -8.82
N GLN A 223 -8.72 14.59 -8.60
CA GLN A 223 -8.56 15.65 -9.60
C GLN A 223 -7.87 15.15 -10.87
N ARG A 224 -6.82 14.32 -10.74
CA ARG A 224 -6.15 13.68 -11.88
C ARG A 224 -7.05 12.73 -12.66
N LEU A 225 -7.87 11.94 -11.96
CA LEU A 225 -8.85 11.05 -12.59
C LEU A 225 -9.91 11.84 -13.36
N GLN A 226 -10.41 12.94 -12.79
CA GLN A 226 -11.32 13.87 -13.48
C GLN A 226 -10.67 14.49 -14.72
N ASN A 227 -9.44 15.01 -14.61
CA ASN A 227 -8.70 15.56 -15.74
C ASN A 227 -8.47 14.52 -16.84
N SER A 228 -8.12 13.28 -16.47
CA SER A 228 -7.95 12.18 -17.44
C SER A 228 -9.24 11.87 -18.18
N ARG A 229 -10.39 11.85 -17.49
CA ARG A 229 -11.72 11.70 -18.13
C ARG A 229 -12.06 12.82 -19.10
N ILE A 230 -11.75 14.07 -18.75
CA ILE A 230 -11.94 15.24 -19.64
C ILE A 230 -11.05 15.13 -20.88
N VAL A 231 -9.77 14.75 -20.72
CA VAL A 231 -8.85 14.53 -21.85
C VAL A 231 -9.33 13.38 -22.75
N THR A 232 -9.85 12.29 -22.18
CA THR A 232 -10.45 11.22 -22.98
C THR A 232 -11.66 11.70 -23.77
N GLN A 233 -12.55 12.52 -23.18
CA GLN A 233 -13.68 13.12 -23.88
C GLN A 233 -13.21 14.01 -25.03
N SER A 234 -12.26 14.93 -24.81
CA SER A 234 -11.78 15.84 -25.86
C SER A 234 -11.10 15.10 -27.01
N VAL A 235 -10.27 14.08 -26.72
CA VAL A 235 -9.62 13.25 -27.77
C VAL A 235 -10.65 12.44 -28.56
N LEU A 236 -11.70 11.93 -27.90
CA LEU A 236 -12.78 11.23 -28.60
C LEU A 236 -13.57 12.20 -29.50
N GLU A 237 -13.89 13.41 -29.04
CA GLU A 237 -14.53 14.46 -29.83
C GLU A 237 -13.68 14.91 -31.04
N GLU A 238 -12.37 15.08 -30.85
CA GLU A 238 -11.40 15.36 -31.93
C GLU A 238 -11.40 14.23 -32.98
N LEU A 239 -11.40 12.96 -32.55
CA LEU A 239 -11.47 11.80 -33.45
C LEU A 239 -12.83 11.68 -34.14
N GLU A 240 -13.95 11.98 -33.47
CA GLU A 240 -15.27 12.03 -34.08
C GLU A 240 -15.35 13.12 -35.17
N SER A 241 -14.75 14.30 -34.93
CA SER A 241 -14.69 15.37 -35.92
C SER A 241 -13.80 15.01 -37.12
N SER A 242 -12.64 14.38 -36.88
CA SER A 242 -11.63 14.06 -37.90
C SER A 242 -12.00 12.83 -38.75
N LEU A 243 -12.64 11.83 -38.16
CA LEU A 243 -13.10 10.64 -38.87
C LEU A 243 -14.50 10.82 -39.49
N GLY A 244 -15.24 11.82 -39.02
CA GLY A 244 -16.62 12.14 -39.41
C GLY A 244 -17.66 11.33 -38.62
N THR A 245 -18.81 11.94 -38.32
CA THR A 245 -19.88 11.42 -37.45
C THR A 245 -20.52 10.09 -37.91
N ARG A 246 -20.18 9.59 -39.11
CA ARG A 246 -20.64 8.32 -39.68
C ARG A 246 -19.59 7.20 -39.63
N SER A 247 -18.44 7.42 -39.00
CA SER A 247 -17.42 6.38 -38.83
C SER A 247 -17.94 5.23 -37.97
N SER A 248 -17.74 3.98 -38.41
CA SER A 248 -18.12 2.77 -37.65
C SER A 248 -17.41 2.68 -36.29
N VAL A 249 -16.22 3.28 -36.19
CA VAL A 249 -15.44 3.34 -34.94
C VAL A 249 -16.11 4.24 -33.90
N THR A 250 -16.71 5.36 -34.32
CA THR A 250 -17.50 6.23 -33.44
C THR A 250 -18.68 5.50 -32.82
N ALA A 251 -19.35 4.63 -33.59
CA ALA A 251 -20.44 3.80 -33.07
C ALA A 251 -19.95 2.78 -32.02
N LEU A 252 -18.83 2.10 -32.28
CA LEU A 252 -18.20 1.16 -31.35
C LEU A 252 -17.74 1.82 -30.05
N LEU A 253 -17.16 3.02 -30.13
CA LEU A 253 -16.70 3.77 -28.96
C LEU A 253 -17.87 4.18 -28.04
N ARG A 254 -18.95 4.72 -28.61
CA ARG A 254 -20.18 5.05 -27.85
C ARG A 254 -20.85 3.80 -27.27
N GLN A 255 -20.73 2.65 -27.93
CA GLN A 255 -21.23 1.37 -27.41
C GLN A 255 -20.37 0.85 -26.24
N LYS A 256 -19.03 0.94 -26.32
CA LYS A 256 -18.10 0.58 -25.22
C LYS A 256 -18.33 1.46 -24.00
N GLN A 257 -18.51 2.77 -24.19
CA GLN A 257 -18.76 3.73 -23.12
C GLN A 257 -20.07 3.43 -22.36
N ARG A 258 -21.19 3.24 -23.06
CA ARG A 258 -22.48 2.85 -22.44
C ARG A 258 -22.44 1.52 -21.69
N GLY A 259 -21.61 0.58 -22.14
CA GLY A 259 -21.41 -0.69 -21.43
C GLY A 259 -20.68 -0.53 -20.09
N GLN A 260 -19.78 0.46 -19.99
CA GLN A 260 -18.98 0.71 -18.80
C GLN A 260 -19.76 1.44 -17.70
N ASP A 261 -20.62 2.40 -18.06
CA ASP A 261 -21.48 3.11 -17.11
C ASP A 261 -22.50 2.18 -16.42
N HIS A 262 -23.01 1.18 -17.15
CA HIS A 262 -23.93 0.18 -16.59
C HIS A 262 -23.26 -0.76 -15.56
N PHE A 263 -21.97 -1.11 -15.72
CA PHE A 263 -21.27 -2.01 -14.80
C PHE A 263 -20.94 -1.35 -13.45
N ASN A 264 -20.69 -0.03 -13.46
CA ASN A 264 -20.49 0.76 -12.24
C ASN A 264 -21.79 1.04 -11.47
N SER A 265 -22.96 0.92 -12.12
CA SER A 265 -24.26 1.21 -11.51
C SER A 265 -24.86 0.02 -10.75
N THR A 266 -24.52 -1.22 -11.12
CA THR A 266 -25.06 -2.45 -10.51
C THR A 266 -24.21 -3.01 -9.36
N SER A 267 -22.97 -2.53 -9.20
CA SER A 267 -22.04 -3.02 -8.16
C SER A 267 -22.28 -2.41 -6.77
N GLY A 268 -23.22 -1.48 -6.62
CA GLY A 268 -23.53 -0.80 -5.35
C GLY A 268 -24.69 -1.39 -4.52
N LEU A 269 -25.37 -2.46 -4.97
CA LEU A 269 -26.68 -2.85 -4.42
C LEU A 269 -26.79 -4.29 -3.84
N HIS A 270 -25.68 -4.89 -3.40
CA HIS A 270 -25.69 -6.22 -2.74
C HIS A 270 -24.83 -6.24 -1.46
N THR A 271 -25.32 -5.62 -0.37
CA THR A 271 -24.76 -5.81 0.97
C THR A 271 -25.75 -5.63 2.13
N SER A 272 -27.06 -5.61 1.86
CA SER A 272 -28.12 -5.49 2.88
C SER A 272 -29.09 -6.66 2.73
N GLY A 273 -28.83 -7.75 3.46
CA GLY A 273 -29.58 -9.00 3.33
C GLY A 273 -28.95 -10.19 4.04
N ILE A 274 -28.25 -9.97 5.16
CA ILE A 274 -28.04 -11.03 6.16
C ILE A 274 -29.25 -10.93 7.08
N GLN A 275 -30.16 -11.90 6.97
CA GLN A 275 -31.21 -12.08 7.97
C GLN A 275 -30.55 -12.56 9.27
N GLU A 276 -30.90 -11.89 10.36
CA GLU A 276 -30.69 -12.39 11.71
C GLU A 276 -31.76 -13.46 11.96
N ASP A 277 -31.42 -14.72 11.66
CA ASP A 277 -32.18 -15.87 12.19
C ASP A 277 -31.60 -16.20 13.59
N GLU A 278 -32.20 -15.57 14.61
CA GLU A 278 -32.07 -16.02 16.02
C GLU A 278 -32.92 -17.30 16.26
N GLU A 279 -32.57 -18.05 17.31
CA GLU A 279 -33.33 -19.18 17.91
C GLU A 279 -33.52 -20.44 17.01
N ASN A 280 -32.87 -21.59 17.26
CA ASN A 280 -32.94 -22.34 18.52
C ASN A 280 -31.93 -23.50 18.65
N ASP A 281 -31.56 -23.78 19.90
CA ASP A 281 -31.35 -25.07 20.59
C ASP A 281 -30.32 -26.15 20.16
N ASP A 282 -29.62 -26.63 21.20
CA ASP A 282 -29.15 -27.99 21.50
C ASP A 282 -28.39 -28.83 20.43
N GLU A 283 -27.04 -28.86 20.53
CA GLU A 283 -26.29 -30.12 20.73
C GLU A 283 -24.79 -29.90 21.07
N PRO A 284 -24.25 -30.54 22.14
CA PRO A 284 -22.80 -30.59 22.39
C PRO A 284 -22.18 -31.94 21.98
N PRO A 285 -21.47 -32.04 20.84
CA PRO A 285 -20.74 -33.26 20.49
C PRO A 285 -19.47 -33.43 21.34
N ALA A 286 -19.43 -34.56 22.03
CA ALA A 286 -18.44 -35.01 23.01
C ALA A 286 -16.94 -34.88 22.63
N SER A 287 -16.13 -34.72 23.67
CA SER A 287 -14.67 -34.87 23.65
C SER A 287 -14.20 -36.24 23.12
N PRO A 288 -13.22 -36.30 22.21
CA PRO A 288 -12.45 -37.52 21.96
C PRO A 288 -11.40 -37.71 23.07
N GLN A 289 -11.32 -38.93 23.60
CA GLN A 289 -10.38 -39.30 24.65
C GLN A 289 -8.92 -39.42 24.16
N SER A 290 -8.01 -39.34 25.12
CA SER A 290 -6.59 -39.70 24.99
C SER A 290 -6.38 -41.15 24.50
N LEU A 291 -5.31 -41.40 23.73
CA LEU A 291 -4.51 -42.64 23.75
C LEU A 291 -3.23 -42.49 22.91
N GLY A 292 -2.16 -43.25 23.24
CA GLY A 292 -0.88 -43.29 22.47
C GLY A 292 0.21 -42.37 23.02
N HIS A 293 0.92 -42.69 24.12
CA HIS A 293 1.89 -43.78 24.25
C HIS A 293 3.10 -43.63 23.31
N GLY A 294 4.16 -42.97 23.80
CA GLY A 294 5.43 -42.75 23.10
C GLY A 294 6.61 -42.97 24.05
N GLN A 295 6.87 -44.23 24.42
CA GLN A 295 8.10 -44.59 25.12
C GLN A 295 9.29 -44.44 24.17
N SER A 296 10.37 -43.82 24.63
CA SER A 296 11.71 -44.03 24.06
C SER A 296 12.76 -43.85 25.16
N GLN A 297 13.28 -44.98 25.62
CA GLN A 297 14.50 -45.04 26.43
C GLN A 297 15.71 -44.72 25.55
N THR A 298 16.73 -44.07 26.12
CA THR A 298 18.19 -44.13 25.81
C THR A 298 18.85 -42.83 26.32
N GLU A 299 20.07 -42.82 26.85
CA GLU A 299 20.88 -43.88 27.43
C GLU A 299 21.84 -43.24 28.46
N LEU A 300 22.24 -43.99 29.48
CA LEU A 300 23.32 -43.56 30.37
C LEU A 300 24.67 -43.66 29.66
N LYS A 301 25.51 -42.61 29.74
CA LYS A 301 26.96 -42.81 29.68
C LYS A 301 27.73 -41.88 30.60
N VAL A 302 27.93 -42.37 31.82
CA VAL A 302 29.02 -41.95 32.71
C VAL A 302 30.34 -42.46 32.12
N THR A 303 31.34 -41.59 32.05
CA THR A 303 32.74 -42.01 31.92
C THR A 303 33.60 -41.18 32.88
N ARG A 304 34.61 -41.83 33.46
CA ARG A 304 35.55 -41.26 34.44
C ARG A 304 36.49 -40.24 33.82
#